data_AF-A0A2C9LA38-F1
#
_entry.id   AF-A0A2C9LA38-F1
#
_cell.length_a   1.000
_cell.length_b   1.000
_cell.length_c   1.000
_cell.angle_alpha   90.00
_cell.angle_beta   90.00
_cell.angle_gamma   90.00
#
_symmetry.space_group_name_H-M   'P 1'
#
loop_
_entity.id
_entity.type
_entity.pdbx_description
1 polymer ?
#
loop_
_entity_poly.entity_id
_entity_poly.type
_entity_poly.pdbx_seq_one_letter_code
_entity_poly.pdbx_strand_id
1 'polypeptide(L)'
;MGMELIQCLPEILPHKLKAKTIDSVGREISHSHSSADDDPSRGNSESAIDESKSVEFEGKDESSSELEFDSIWNDWSVEELKRLLDFQTQLFLSNFAVYVAHKVMTAHNMEELSSAETTALHNYCEINDIDAPLLLLRNICFFIDSNGIGAMSQCFEKANNKNVPLTFAHTLITIIQNLRMWVNTPTIMSCILPLRLPIIRYMCTLSESDMRAAAAHNTMELMWQAIKEPVDSQMTFDREVMTLVYKCFTSTTLTIRLGSICQISTLINTYNDNITNESVIDVENFGEEMARWLLENKIVEQIFGPNLHIEVI
;
A
#
# COMPACT_ATOMS: atom_id res chain seq x y z
N MET A 1 -11.83 8.42 -17.79
CA MET A 1 -12.03 6.99 -17.47
C MET A 1 -11.01 6.46 -16.46
N GLY A 2 -9.77 6.06 -16.80
CA GLY A 2 -8.83 5.50 -15.81
C GLY A 2 -8.52 6.42 -14.61
N MET A 3 -8.43 7.73 -14.83
CA MET A 3 -8.17 8.72 -13.76
C MET A 3 -9.38 9.01 -12.86
N GLU A 4 -10.58 9.05 -13.44
CA GLU A 4 -11.83 9.21 -12.68
C GLU A 4 -12.04 8.00 -11.76
N LEU A 5 -11.63 6.80 -12.21
CA LEU A 5 -11.62 5.64 -11.33
C LEU A 5 -10.69 5.86 -10.14
N ILE A 6 -9.46 6.33 -10.37
CA ILE A 6 -8.47 6.50 -9.31
C ILE A 6 -8.96 7.51 -8.27
N GLN A 7 -9.61 8.58 -8.70
CA GLN A 7 -10.23 9.56 -7.80
C GLN A 7 -11.37 8.96 -6.96
N CYS A 8 -12.20 8.11 -7.55
CA CYS A 8 -13.30 7.44 -6.84
C CYS A 8 -12.87 6.15 -6.11
N LEU A 9 -11.62 5.71 -6.28
CA LEU A 9 -11.11 4.44 -5.75
C LEU A 9 -11.26 4.34 -4.21
N PRO A 10 -11.00 5.39 -3.42
CA PRO A 10 -11.18 5.35 -1.97
C PRO A 10 -12.61 5.00 -1.54
N GLU A 11 -13.62 5.37 -2.32
CA GLU A 11 -15.03 5.12 -2.03
C GLU A 11 -15.50 3.76 -2.59
N ILE A 12 -15.08 3.44 -3.82
CA ILE A 12 -15.50 2.22 -4.52
C ILE A 12 -14.87 0.97 -3.90
N LEU A 13 -13.56 1.02 -3.60
CA LEU A 13 -12.79 -0.16 -3.20
C LEU A 13 -13.33 -0.81 -1.91
N PRO A 14 -13.62 -0.06 -0.82
CA PRO A 14 -14.21 -0.63 0.38
C PRO A 14 -15.61 -1.22 0.16
N HIS A 15 -16.45 -0.60 -0.67
CA HIS A 15 -17.81 -1.07 -0.95
C HIS A 15 -17.79 -2.40 -1.71
N LYS A 16 -16.98 -2.47 -2.77
CA LYS A 16 -16.85 -3.66 -3.64
C LYS A 16 -16.23 -4.87 -2.93
N LEU A 17 -15.23 -4.64 -2.09
CA LEU A 17 -14.56 -5.71 -1.35
C LEU A 17 -15.43 -6.27 -0.22
N LYS A 18 -16.26 -5.43 0.42
CA LYS A 18 -17.26 -5.89 1.39
C LYS A 18 -18.35 -6.74 0.72
N ALA A 19 -18.90 -6.30 -0.41
CA ALA A 19 -19.92 -7.05 -1.15
C ALA A 19 -19.43 -8.45 -1.56
N LYS A 20 -18.20 -8.56 -2.07
CA LYS A 20 -17.60 -9.85 -2.44
C LYS A 20 -17.42 -10.79 -1.24
N THR A 21 -17.11 -10.25 -0.07
CA THR A 21 -16.95 -11.06 1.17
C THR A 21 -18.29 -11.61 1.65
N ILE A 22 -19.37 -10.84 1.52
CA ILE A 22 -20.73 -11.27 1.87
C ILE A 22 -21.21 -12.36 0.90
N ASP A 23 -20.98 -12.20 -0.40
CA ASP A 23 -21.34 -13.18 -1.42
C ASP A 23 -20.59 -14.51 -1.27
N SER A 24 -19.31 -14.49 -0.85
CA SER A 24 -18.56 -15.71 -0.57
C SER A 24 -19.08 -16.47 0.66
N VAL A 25 -19.48 -15.75 1.72
CA VAL A 25 -20.05 -16.36 2.93
C VAL A 25 -21.47 -16.90 2.67
N GLY A 26 -22.27 -16.23 1.84
CA GLY A 26 -23.59 -16.71 1.43
C GLY A 26 -23.54 -18.00 0.58
N ARG A 27 -22.50 -18.18 -0.24
CA ARG A 27 -22.28 -19.44 -0.99
C ARG A 27 -21.80 -20.61 -0.11
N GLU A 28 -21.04 -20.35 0.94
CA GLU A 28 -20.60 -21.40 1.87
C GLU A 28 -21.74 -21.89 2.78
N ILE A 29 -22.67 -21.00 3.16
CA ILE A 29 -23.86 -21.38 3.94
C ILE A 29 -24.87 -22.16 3.09
N SER A 30 -25.00 -21.84 1.79
CA SER A 30 -25.89 -22.60 0.88
C SER A 30 -25.34 -23.98 0.48
N HIS A 31 -24.01 -24.17 0.52
CA HIS A 31 -23.40 -25.50 0.31
C HIS A 31 -23.35 -26.39 1.56
N SER A 32 -23.57 -25.85 2.76
CA SER A 32 -23.60 -26.65 4.01
C SER A 32 -25.01 -27.15 4.39
N HIS A 33 -26.05 -26.79 3.63
CA HIS A 33 -27.44 -27.20 3.88
C HIS A 33 -28.06 -28.20 2.88
N SER A 34 -27.30 -28.80 1.95
CA SER A 34 -27.83 -29.76 0.97
C SER A 34 -27.39 -31.22 1.15
N SER A 35 -27.34 -31.72 2.38
CA SER A 35 -27.19 -33.16 2.62
C SER A 35 -27.72 -33.58 4.00
N ALA A 36 -29.01 -33.85 4.10
CA ALA A 36 -29.61 -34.78 5.06
C ALA A 36 -31.09 -35.05 4.72
N ASP A 37 -31.32 -36.23 4.14
CA ASP A 37 -32.47 -37.15 4.18
C ASP A 37 -33.91 -36.67 4.49
N ASP A 38 -34.80 -36.99 3.54
CA ASP A 38 -36.26 -37.04 3.65
C ASP A 38 -36.74 -38.20 4.54
N ASP A 39 -37.54 -37.92 5.58
CA ASP A 39 -38.57 -38.83 6.10
C ASP A 39 -39.70 -38.02 6.80
N PRO A 40 -40.99 -38.18 6.47
CA PRO A 40 -42.07 -37.39 7.08
C PRO A 40 -42.86 -38.20 8.10
N SER A 41 -42.97 -37.71 9.35
CA SER A 41 -44.07 -38.11 10.26
C SER A 41 -44.28 -37.18 11.47
N ARG A 42 -45.45 -36.51 11.47
CA ARG A 42 -46.41 -36.26 12.57
C ARG A 42 -45.92 -35.85 13.97
N GLY A 43 -46.47 -34.73 14.48
CA GLY A 43 -46.87 -34.64 15.90
C GLY A 43 -46.83 -33.25 16.57
N ASN A 44 -47.95 -32.53 16.47
CA ASN A 44 -48.62 -31.60 17.42
C ASN A 44 -47.92 -30.98 18.66
N SER A 45 -48.29 -29.71 18.88
CA SER A 45 -48.65 -29.02 20.15
C SER A 45 -47.63 -28.16 20.92
N GLU A 46 -47.98 -26.85 21.01
CA GLU A 46 -48.04 -25.95 22.19
C GLU A 46 -46.80 -25.85 23.12
N SER A 47 -46.29 -24.71 23.60
CA SER A 47 -46.83 -23.42 24.07
C SER A 47 -45.60 -22.54 24.44
N ALA A 48 -45.45 -21.29 24.01
CA ALA A 48 -45.89 -20.05 24.64
C ALA A 48 -44.79 -19.27 25.42
N ILE A 49 -44.93 -17.93 25.36
CA ILE A 49 -44.42 -16.84 26.23
C ILE A 49 -42.90 -16.50 26.08
N ASP A 50 -42.41 -15.27 25.93
CA ASP A 50 -42.97 -13.93 26.13
C ASP A 50 -42.15 -12.80 25.48
N GLU A 51 -42.84 -11.69 25.23
CA GLU A 51 -42.44 -10.27 25.30
C GLU A 51 -41.12 -9.77 24.67
N SER A 52 -41.24 -8.86 23.68
CA SER A 52 -41.11 -7.42 23.95
C SER A 52 -41.34 -6.50 22.74
N LYS A 53 -42.36 -5.65 22.93
CA LYS A 53 -42.74 -4.36 22.34
C LYS A 53 -41.79 -3.64 21.37
N SER A 54 -42.42 -3.22 20.27
CA SER A 54 -42.17 -1.99 19.50
C SER A 54 -42.06 -0.73 20.37
N VAL A 55 -40.99 0.04 20.17
CA VAL A 55 -40.95 1.48 20.46
C VAL A 55 -40.21 2.15 19.29
N GLU A 56 -40.95 3.01 18.59
CA GLU A 56 -40.43 3.96 17.62
C GLU A 56 -39.45 4.93 18.29
N PHE A 57 -38.32 5.19 17.65
CA PHE A 57 -37.52 6.37 17.93
C PHE A 57 -37.15 7.04 16.61
N GLU A 58 -37.88 8.10 16.29
CA GLU A 58 -37.49 9.08 15.29
C GLU A 58 -36.19 9.76 15.77
N GLY A 59 -35.09 9.46 15.08
CA GLY A 59 -33.88 10.28 15.08
C GLY A 59 -33.75 10.93 13.72
N LYS A 60 -34.13 12.21 13.62
CA LYS A 60 -33.64 13.12 12.59
C LYS A 60 -32.12 13.10 12.66
N ASP A 61 -31.46 12.58 11.64
CA ASP A 61 -30.12 13.01 11.29
C ASP A 61 -30.14 13.64 9.91
N GLU A 62 -29.52 14.80 9.89
CA GLU A 62 -29.54 15.81 8.85
C GLU A 62 -28.93 15.28 7.56
N SER A 63 -29.51 15.76 6.47
CA SER A 63 -29.08 15.62 5.07
C SER A 63 -27.60 15.28 4.90
N SER A 64 -27.29 13.98 4.84
CA SER A 64 -26.23 13.53 3.96
C SER A 64 -26.77 13.77 2.57
N SER A 65 -26.25 14.77 1.88
CA SER A 65 -26.36 14.85 0.44
C SER A 65 -25.74 13.58 -0.12
N GLU A 66 -26.55 12.53 -0.22
CA GLU A 66 -26.38 11.44 -1.16
C GLU A 66 -26.37 12.12 -2.53
N LEU A 67 -25.18 12.57 -2.93
CA LEU A 67 -24.90 12.70 -4.33
C LEU A 67 -25.14 11.29 -4.87
N GLU A 68 -26.22 11.12 -5.63
CA GLU A 68 -26.40 10.05 -6.60
C GLU A 68 -25.21 10.12 -7.58
N PHE A 69 -24.03 9.72 -7.11
CA PHE A 69 -22.92 9.36 -7.96
C PHE A 69 -23.19 7.89 -8.29
N ASP A 70 -24.08 7.70 -9.25
CA ASP A 70 -24.28 6.43 -9.93
C ASP A 70 -22.99 6.17 -10.72
N SER A 71 -21.96 5.81 -9.96
CA SER A 71 -20.60 5.65 -10.40
C SER A 71 -20.65 4.61 -11.50
N ILE A 72 -20.23 4.95 -12.71
CA ILE A 72 -20.07 3.99 -13.84
C ILE A 72 -19.28 2.74 -13.39
N TRP A 73 -18.49 2.86 -12.33
CA TRP A 73 -17.71 1.82 -11.69
C TRP A 73 -18.50 0.88 -10.77
N ASN A 74 -19.74 1.23 -10.40
CA ASN A 74 -20.64 0.37 -9.63
C ASN A 74 -21.11 -0.86 -10.41
N ASP A 75 -21.04 -0.84 -11.74
CA ASP A 75 -21.33 -2.02 -12.56
C ASP A 75 -20.10 -2.93 -12.74
N TRP A 76 -18.90 -2.44 -12.42
CA TRP A 76 -17.67 -3.19 -12.65
C TRP A 76 -17.46 -4.26 -11.57
N SER A 77 -17.04 -5.45 -12.00
CA SER A 77 -16.57 -6.50 -11.09
C SER A 77 -15.25 -6.12 -10.42
N VAL A 78 -14.94 -6.76 -9.29
CA VAL A 78 -13.66 -6.57 -8.59
C VAL A 78 -12.49 -6.97 -9.50
N GLU A 79 -12.70 -7.98 -10.35
CA GLU A 79 -11.72 -8.47 -11.32
C GLU A 79 -11.45 -7.44 -12.43
N GLU A 80 -12.49 -6.79 -12.95
CA GLU A 80 -12.33 -5.72 -13.96
C GLU A 80 -11.64 -4.49 -13.38
N LEU A 81 -12.02 -4.10 -12.16
CA LEU A 81 -11.34 -3.03 -11.42
C LEU A 81 -9.85 -3.34 -11.25
N LYS A 82 -9.53 -4.58 -10.84
CA LYS A 82 -8.14 -5.02 -10.68
C LYS A 82 -7.37 -4.97 -11.99
N ARG A 83 -7.96 -5.44 -13.10
CA ARG A 83 -7.33 -5.39 -14.44
C ARG A 83 -7.03 -3.96 -14.88
N LEU A 84 -7.92 -3.01 -14.59
CA LEU A 84 -7.70 -1.61 -14.91
C LEU A 84 -6.56 -1.01 -14.07
N LEU A 85 -6.49 -1.33 -12.78
CA LEU A 85 -5.35 -0.92 -11.95
C LEU A 85 -4.03 -1.56 -12.41
N ASP A 86 -4.06 -2.82 -12.83
CA ASP A 86 -2.88 -3.49 -13.40
C ASP A 86 -2.46 -2.84 -14.71
N PHE A 87 -3.41 -2.43 -15.56
CA PHE A 87 -3.10 -1.64 -16.75
C PHE A 87 -2.48 -0.28 -16.39
N GLN A 88 -2.98 0.38 -15.35
CA GLN A 88 -2.44 1.66 -14.87
C GLN A 88 -0.97 1.54 -14.47
N THR A 89 -0.52 0.40 -13.93
CA THR A 89 0.91 0.20 -13.62
C THR A 89 1.80 0.34 -14.86
N GLN A 90 1.31 -0.06 -16.04
CA GLN A 90 2.07 -0.02 -17.28
C GLN A 90 2.18 1.39 -17.86
N LEU A 91 1.21 2.27 -17.57
CA LEU A 91 1.20 3.64 -18.08
C LEU A 91 2.35 4.50 -17.56
N PHE A 92 2.96 4.11 -16.44
CA PHE A 92 4.10 4.82 -15.85
C PHE A 92 5.46 4.19 -16.20
N LEU A 93 5.49 3.28 -17.17
CA LEU A 93 6.73 2.68 -17.66
C LEU A 93 7.13 3.30 -19.01
N SER A 94 8.40 3.62 -19.19
CA SER A 94 8.92 4.19 -20.44
C SER A 94 8.83 3.25 -21.63
N ASN A 95 8.86 1.94 -21.39
CA ASN A 95 8.74 0.91 -22.41
C ASN A 95 7.28 0.57 -22.76
N PHE A 96 6.30 1.32 -22.26
CA PHE A 96 4.91 1.13 -22.64
C PHE A 96 4.75 1.30 -24.16
N ALA A 97 4.10 0.34 -24.81
CA ALA A 97 4.10 0.20 -26.26
C ALA A 97 3.63 1.47 -27.00
N VAL A 98 2.68 2.23 -26.42
CA VAL A 98 2.18 3.49 -27.00
C VAL A 98 3.28 4.56 -27.02
N TYR A 99 4.07 4.68 -25.96
CA TYR A 99 5.17 5.65 -25.92
C TYR A 99 6.29 5.27 -26.87
N VAL A 100 6.62 3.98 -26.96
CA VAL A 100 7.63 3.47 -27.89
C VAL A 100 7.18 3.71 -29.35
N ALA A 101 5.93 3.38 -29.68
CA ALA A 101 5.37 3.60 -31.01
C ALA A 101 5.35 5.10 -31.37
N HIS A 102 4.91 5.96 -30.44
CA HIS A 102 4.92 7.40 -30.65
C HIS A 102 6.33 7.93 -30.89
N LYS A 103 7.32 7.54 -30.06
CA LYS A 103 8.74 7.94 -30.20
C LYS A 103 9.29 7.55 -31.58
N VAL A 104 8.94 6.38 -32.11
CA VAL A 104 9.33 5.95 -33.47
C VAL A 104 8.64 6.77 -34.55
N MET A 105 7.34 7.06 -34.41
CA MET A 105 6.56 7.80 -35.41
C MET A 105 6.94 9.28 -35.48
N THR A 106 7.34 9.88 -34.36
CA THR A 106 7.73 11.29 -34.27
C THR A 106 9.24 11.51 -34.30
N ALA A 107 10.06 10.47 -34.51
CA ALA A 107 11.53 10.58 -34.50
C ALA A 107 12.11 11.64 -35.47
N HIS A 108 11.38 11.97 -36.54
CA HIS A 108 11.77 13.01 -37.52
C HIS A 108 11.11 14.37 -37.28
N ASN A 109 10.09 14.44 -36.42
CA ASN A 109 9.41 15.67 -36.03
C ASN A 109 9.89 16.03 -34.62
N MET A 110 10.84 16.95 -34.49
CA MET A 110 11.20 17.49 -33.19
C MET A 110 9.96 18.13 -32.58
N GLU A 111 9.40 17.49 -31.55
CA GLU A 111 8.26 18.02 -30.82
C GLU A 111 8.76 19.18 -29.95
N GLU A 112 8.59 20.40 -30.43
CA GLU A 112 8.97 21.61 -29.68
C GLU A 112 7.97 21.84 -28.54
N LEU A 113 8.44 21.70 -27.31
CA LEU A 113 7.66 22.06 -26.12
C LEU A 113 7.49 23.57 -26.03
N SER A 114 6.29 24.02 -25.72
CA SER A 114 6.07 25.44 -25.41
C SER A 114 6.73 25.81 -24.07
N SER A 115 7.11 27.08 -23.88
CA SER A 115 7.67 27.56 -22.61
C SER A 115 6.75 27.29 -21.40
N ALA A 116 5.44 27.39 -21.59
CA ALA A 116 4.45 27.09 -20.55
C ALA A 116 4.41 25.60 -20.20
N GLU A 117 4.51 24.73 -21.20
CA GLU A 117 4.49 23.28 -21.03
C GLU A 117 5.78 22.77 -20.36
N THR A 118 6.94 23.28 -20.77
CA THR A 118 8.22 23.00 -20.10
C THR A 118 8.17 23.39 -18.63
N THR A 119 7.59 24.54 -18.31
CA THR A 119 7.42 25.00 -16.93
C THR A 119 6.52 24.06 -16.13
N ALA A 120 5.37 23.67 -16.71
CA ALA A 120 4.42 22.76 -16.06
C ALA A 120 5.04 21.38 -15.79
N LEU A 121 5.80 20.83 -16.75
CA LEU A 121 6.52 19.58 -16.56
C LEU A 121 7.58 19.70 -15.45
N HIS A 122 8.31 20.81 -15.37
CA HIS A 122 9.39 20.99 -14.41
C HIS A 122 8.89 21.11 -12.97
N ASN A 123 7.62 21.48 -12.78
CA ASN A 123 7.01 21.48 -11.45
C ASN A 123 7.03 20.08 -10.82
N TYR A 124 6.85 19.03 -11.64
CA TYR A 124 6.68 17.66 -11.14
C TYR A 124 7.77 16.68 -11.58
N CYS A 125 8.32 16.82 -12.78
CA CYS A 125 9.19 15.83 -13.42
C CYS A 125 10.63 16.33 -13.57
N GLU A 126 11.56 15.38 -13.68
CA GLU A 126 12.94 15.65 -14.08
C GLU A 126 13.05 15.60 -15.61
N ILE A 127 13.07 16.77 -16.26
CA ILE A 127 13.09 16.88 -17.73
C ILE A 127 14.50 16.59 -18.32
N ASN A 128 15.53 16.47 -17.47
CA ASN A 128 16.91 16.36 -17.92
C ASN A 128 17.26 14.97 -18.51
N ASP A 129 16.37 13.98 -18.40
CA ASP A 129 16.55 12.67 -19.02
C ASP A 129 16.14 12.69 -20.50
N ILE A 130 17.14 12.71 -21.38
CA ILE A 130 17.00 12.75 -22.84
C ILE A 130 16.21 11.54 -23.38
N ASP A 131 16.11 10.46 -22.61
CA ASP A 131 15.40 9.24 -23.03
C ASP A 131 13.94 9.16 -22.60
N ALA A 132 13.49 10.04 -21.70
CA ALA A 132 12.13 10.05 -21.19
C ALA A 132 11.09 10.41 -22.28
N PRO A 133 10.09 9.56 -22.57
CA PRO A 133 9.05 9.89 -23.54
C PRO A 133 8.18 11.07 -23.07
N LEU A 134 8.03 12.12 -23.89
CA LEU A 134 7.24 13.31 -23.53
C LEU A 134 5.77 12.98 -23.16
N LEU A 135 5.14 12.02 -23.86
CA LEU A 135 3.79 11.56 -23.51
C LEU A 135 3.70 10.93 -22.12
N LEU A 136 4.76 10.26 -21.67
CA LEU A 136 4.82 9.72 -20.31
C LEU A 136 4.86 10.86 -19.29
N LEU A 137 5.72 11.84 -19.50
CA LEU A 137 5.84 13.00 -18.61
C LEU A 137 4.52 13.79 -18.52
N ARG A 138 3.83 14.00 -19.66
CA ARG A 138 2.49 14.60 -19.68
C ARG A 138 1.48 13.79 -18.87
N ASN A 139 1.48 12.46 -19.03
CA ASN A 139 0.58 11.59 -18.29
C ASN A 139 0.86 11.59 -16.78
N ILE A 140 2.12 11.72 -16.38
CA ILE A 140 2.51 11.90 -14.98
C ILE A 140 1.97 13.20 -14.41
N CYS A 141 2.21 14.33 -15.09
CA CYS A 141 1.67 15.63 -14.65
C CYS A 141 0.15 15.59 -14.56
N PHE A 142 -0.52 15.05 -15.57
CA PHE A 142 -1.98 14.88 -15.56
C PHE A 142 -2.46 14.02 -14.38
N PHE A 143 -1.73 12.95 -14.04
CA PHE A 143 -2.05 12.11 -12.88
C PHE A 143 -1.97 12.87 -11.57
N ILE A 144 -0.92 13.67 -11.40
CA ILE A 144 -0.69 14.47 -10.19
C ILE A 144 -1.71 15.61 -10.08
N ASP A 145 -1.93 16.37 -11.15
CA ASP A 145 -2.91 17.46 -11.20
C ASP A 145 -4.34 16.98 -10.96
N SER A 146 -4.64 15.74 -11.35
CA SER A 146 -5.92 15.08 -11.09
C SER A 146 -6.02 14.52 -9.66
N ASN A 147 -5.15 14.90 -8.73
CA ASN A 147 -5.11 14.41 -7.36
C ASN A 147 -4.99 12.86 -7.25
N GLY A 148 -4.33 12.22 -8.22
CA GLY A 148 -4.17 10.76 -8.24
C GLY A 148 -3.39 10.23 -7.04
N ILE A 149 -2.33 10.95 -6.64
CA ILE A 149 -1.55 10.61 -5.44
C ILE A 149 -2.39 10.74 -4.17
N GLY A 150 -3.18 11.81 -4.05
CA GLY A 150 -4.07 12.01 -2.90
C GLY A 150 -5.10 10.89 -2.76
N ALA A 151 -5.69 10.44 -3.87
CA ALA A 151 -6.60 9.31 -3.86
C ALA A 151 -5.90 8.00 -3.45
N MET A 152 -4.65 7.77 -3.87
CA MET A 152 -3.85 6.63 -3.39
C MET A 152 -3.57 6.70 -1.89
N SER A 153 -3.30 7.89 -1.36
CA SER A 153 -3.12 8.10 0.08
C SER A 153 -4.37 7.70 0.86
N GLN A 154 -5.54 8.15 0.41
CA GLN A 154 -6.82 7.83 1.03
C GLN A 154 -7.14 6.32 0.98
N CYS A 155 -6.72 5.61 -0.07
CA CYS A 155 -6.85 4.15 -0.12
C CYS A 155 -6.11 3.46 1.02
N PHE A 156 -4.97 4.00 1.48
CA PHE A 156 -4.16 3.42 2.55
C PHE A 156 -4.47 3.96 3.96
N GLU A 157 -5.16 5.10 4.09
CA GLU A 157 -5.41 5.76 5.39
C GLU A 157 -6.09 4.83 6.40
N LYS A 158 -7.06 4.03 5.95
CA LYS A 158 -7.78 3.04 6.76
C LYS A 158 -7.56 1.60 6.27
N ALA A 159 -6.55 1.36 5.44
CA ALA A 159 -6.29 0.04 4.87
C ALA A 159 -5.79 -0.94 5.93
N ASN A 160 -6.26 -2.17 5.83
CA ASN A 160 -5.79 -3.33 6.56
C ASN A 160 -6.05 -4.60 5.73
N ASN A 161 -5.48 -5.72 6.17
CA ASN A 161 -5.60 -7.01 5.50
C ASN A 161 -7.03 -7.54 5.33
N LYS A 162 -8.04 -6.97 6.03
CA LYS A 162 -9.45 -7.37 5.90
C LYS A 162 -10.20 -6.55 4.85
N ASN A 163 -9.85 -5.28 4.66
CA ASN A 163 -10.58 -4.40 3.75
C ASN A 163 -9.85 -4.14 2.42
N VAL A 164 -8.54 -4.35 2.34
CA VAL A 164 -7.75 -4.23 1.12
C VAL A 164 -6.88 -5.49 0.99
N PRO A 165 -7.16 -6.39 0.03
CA PRO A 165 -6.30 -7.54 -0.22
C PRO A 165 -4.89 -7.15 -0.64
N LEU A 166 -3.91 -7.99 -0.29
CA LEU A 166 -2.50 -7.78 -0.66
C LEU A 166 -2.29 -7.57 -2.16
N THR A 167 -3.07 -8.25 -3.01
CA THR A 167 -2.98 -8.09 -4.46
C THR A 167 -3.33 -6.68 -4.93
N PHE A 168 -4.33 -6.03 -4.32
CA PHE A 168 -4.70 -4.66 -4.62
C PHE A 168 -3.67 -3.67 -4.05
N ALA A 169 -3.30 -3.85 -2.77
CA ALA A 169 -2.30 -3.01 -2.15
C ALA A 169 -0.98 -3.02 -2.94
N HIS A 170 -0.53 -4.20 -3.38
CA HIS A 170 0.67 -4.34 -4.19
C HIS A 170 0.56 -3.57 -5.51
N THR A 171 -0.53 -3.71 -6.25
CA THR A 171 -0.74 -2.95 -7.50
C THR A 171 -0.69 -1.44 -7.26
N LEU A 172 -1.32 -0.93 -6.20
CA LEU A 172 -1.28 0.51 -5.87
C LEU A 172 0.14 0.97 -5.55
N ILE A 173 0.89 0.19 -4.78
CA ILE A 173 2.29 0.46 -4.45
C ILE A 173 3.16 0.42 -5.69
N THR A 174 2.91 -0.50 -6.63
CA THR A 174 3.61 -0.54 -7.92
C THR A 174 3.35 0.71 -8.75
N ILE A 175 2.12 1.24 -8.76
CA ILE A 175 1.83 2.51 -9.45
C ILE A 175 2.65 3.66 -8.82
N ILE A 176 2.64 3.77 -7.49
CA ILE A 176 3.41 4.80 -6.76
C ILE A 176 4.90 4.68 -7.08
N GLN A 177 5.43 3.46 -7.11
CA GLN A 177 6.84 3.22 -7.40
C GLN A 177 7.21 3.54 -8.85
N ASN A 178 6.35 3.18 -9.82
CA ASN A 178 6.59 3.52 -11.21
C ASN A 178 6.51 5.04 -11.43
N LEU A 179 5.60 5.73 -10.73
CA LEU A 179 5.49 7.20 -10.76
C LEU A 179 6.75 7.86 -10.20
N ARG A 180 7.26 7.35 -9.07
CA ARG A 180 8.47 7.84 -8.40
C ARG A 180 9.68 7.94 -9.32
N MET A 181 9.83 7.02 -10.29
CA MET A 181 10.95 6.98 -11.23
C MET A 181 11.09 8.24 -12.10
N TRP A 182 10.05 9.06 -12.21
CA TRP A 182 9.98 10.16 -13.17
C TRP A 182 9.77 11.53 -12.54
N VAL A 183 9.40 11.57 -11.26
CA VAL A 183 9.13 12.82 -10.55
C VAL A 183 10.39 13.37 -9.90
N ASN A 184 10.48 14.69 -9.82
CA ASN A 184 11.60 15.38 -9.21
C ASN A 184 11.65 15.21 -7.69
N THR A 185 12.83 15.44 -7.10
CA THR A 185 13.03 15.33 -5.64
C THR A 185 12.00 16.10 -4.81
N PRO A 186 11.66 17.38 -5.11
CA PRO A 186 10.62 18.09 -4.37
C PRO A 186 9.25 17.40 -4.37
N THR A 187 8.85 16.83 -5.50
CA THR A 187 7.58 16.08 -5.63
C THR A 187 7.65 14.75 -4.89
N ILE A 188 8.79 14.06 -4.92
CA ILE A 188 9.00 12.85 -4.10
C ILE A 188 8.79 13.19 -2.62
N MET A 189 9.44 14.25 -2.12
CA MET A 189 9.38 14.62 -0.71
C MET A 189 7.99 15.07 -0.26
N SER A 190 7.28 15.82 -1.11
CA SER A 190 5.97 16.40 -0.75
C SER A 190 4.78 15.47 -1.02
N CYS A 191 4.88 14.56 -2.00
CA CYS A 191 3.73 13.76 -2.46
C CYS A 191 3.93 12.25 -2.29
N ILE A 192 5.13 11.72 -2.55
CA ILE A 192 5.37 10.27 -2.53
C ILE A 192 5.79 9.77 -1.16
N LEU A 193 6.77 10.44 -0.52
CA LEU A 193 7.29 10.06 0.79
C LEU A 193 6.20 9.97 1.89
N PRO A 194 5.20 10.87 1.95
CA PRO A 194 4.12 10.76 2.95
C PRO A 194 3.28 9.48 2.87
N LEU A 195 3.22 8.81 1.71
CA LEU A 195 2.48 7.55 1.53
C LEU A 195 3.10 6.38 2.30
N ARG A 196 4.37 6.49 2.65
CA ARG A 196 5.15 5.43 3.28
C ARG A 196 4.56 4.97 4.61
N LEU A 197 4.16 5.91 5.46
CA LEU A 197 3.60 5.58 6.77
C LEU A 197 2.28 4.80 6.68
N PRO A 198 1.27 5.24 5.91
CA PRO A 198 0.07 4.44 5.64
C PRO A 198 0.37 3.03 5.09
N ILE A 199 1.35 2.89 4.18
CA ILE A 199 1.74 1.60 3.63
C ILE A 199 2.38 0.70 4.69
N ILE A 200 3.30 1.22 5.51
CA ILE A 200 3.92 0.48 6.63
C ILE A 200 2.84 -0.01 7.60
N ARG A 201 1.88 0.85 7.96
CA ARG A 201 0.76 0.49 8.84
C ARG A 201 -0.07 -0.63 8.24
N TYR A 202 -0.40 -0.56 6.95
CA TYR A 202 -1.08 -1.63 6.24
C TYR A 202 -0.28 -2.95 6.29
N MET A 203 1.02 -2.90 6.01
CA MET A 203 1.91 -4.08 6.06
C MET A 203 1.93 -4.70 7.46
N CYS A 204 1.86 -3.88 8.51
CA CYS A 204 1.75 -4.34 9.89
C CYS A 204 0.44 -5.09 10.20
N THR A 205 -0.58 -5.00 9.36
CA THR A 205 -1.84 -5.76 9.52
C THR A 205 -1.84 -7.11 8.80
N LEU A 206 -0.87 -7.38 7.92
CA LEU A 206 -0.83 -8.60 7.13
C LEU A 206 -0.77 -9.86 8.01
N SER A 207 -1.45 -10.91 7.54
CA SER A 207 -1.34 -12.24 8.14
C SER A 207 0.01 -12.86 7.81
N GLU A 208 0.41 -13.88 8.56
CA GLU A 208 1.65 -14.59 8.28
C GLU A 208 1.65 -15.26 6.90
N SER A 209 0.48 -15.73 6.44
CA SER A 209 0.35 -16.27 5.09
C SER A 209 0.61 -15.22 4.02
N ASP A 210 0.07 -14.00 4.19
CA ASP A 210 0.25 -12.90 3.24
C ASP A 210 1.69 -12.40 3.23
N MET A 211 2.35 -12.34 4.38
CA MET A 211 3.74 -11.90 4.49
C MET A 211 4.73 -12.80 3.75
N ARG A 212 4.38 -14.08 3.52
CA ARG A 212 5.19 -15.01 2.72
C ARG A 212 5.08 -14.77 1.22
N ALA A 213 4.09 -13.99 0.77
CA ALA A 213 3.94 -13.69 -0.64
C ALA A 213 5.10 -12.78 -1.12
N ALA A 214 5.60 -13.05 -2.34
CA ALA A 214 6.65 -12.24 -2.96
C ALA A 214 6.27 -10.74 -3.03
N ALA A 215 4.99 -10.45 -3.26
CA ALA A 215 4.46 -9.09 -3.24
C ALA A 215 4.71 -8.36 -1.90
N ALA A 216 4.47 -9.04 -0.77
CA ALA A 216 4.73 -8.47 0.55
C ALA A 216 6.23 -8.27 0.78
N HIS A 217 7.06 -9.25 0.41
CA HIS A 217 8.52 -9.15 0.51
C HIS A 217 9.08 -7.94 -0.27
N ASN A 218 8.65 -7.76 -1.52
CA ASN A 218 9.06 -6.64 -2.35
C ASN A 218 8.64 -5.30 -1.75
N THR A 219 7.41 -5.22 -1.20
CA THR A 219 6.94 -4.02 -0.51
C THR A 219 7.74 -3.74 0.77
N MET A 220 8.09 -4.76 1.57
CA MET A 220 8.92 -4.57 2.76
C MET A 220 10.28 -4.00 2.41
N GLU A 221 10.96 -4.58 1.43
CA GLU A 221 12.27 -4.10 0.97
C GLU A 221 12.20 -2.64 0.50
N LEU A 222 11.16 -2.27 -0.23
CA LEU A 222 10.92 -0.90 -0.69
C LEU A 222 10.71 0.07 0.49
N MET A 223 9.94 -0.33 1.50
CA MET A 223 9.73 0.48 2.70
C MET A 223 11.03 0.66 3.51
N TRP A 224 11.92 -0.34 3.51
CA TRP A 224 13.21 -0.29 4.20
C TRP A 224 14.22 0.61 3.47
N GLN A 225 14.28 0.51 2.13
CA GLN A 225 15.24 1.27 1.32
C GLN A 225 14.87 2.75 1.14
N ALA A 226 13.59 3.12 1.31
CA ALA A 226 13.12 4.49 1.12
C ALA A 226 13.76 5.55 2.06
N ILE A 227 14.50 5.15 3.10
CA ILE A 227 15.27 6.04 4.00
C ILE A 227 16.63 6.40 3.38
N LYS A 228 17.18 5.56 2.50
CA LYS A 228 18.57 5.65 2.04
C LYS A 228 18.80 6.64 0.89
N GLU A 229 17.78 7.38 0.47
CA GLU A 229 17.90 8.29 -0.67
C GLU A 229 18.28 9.72 -0.25
N PRO A 230 19.23 10.35 -0.97
CA PRO A 230 19.90 11.56 -0.53
C PRO A 230 19.03 12.77 -0.84
N VAL A 231 18.85 13.68 0.12
CA VAL A 231 19.40 15.05 0.12
C VAL A 231 19.14 15.60 1.54
N ASP A 232 20.21 15.85 2.31
CA ASP A 232 20.22 16.53 3.61
C ASP A 232 19.49 15.88 4.80
N SER A 233 19.14 14.59 4.75
CA SER A 233 18.53 13.93 5.91
C SER A 233 19.60 13.65 6.97
N GLN A 234 19.57 14.43 8.05
CA GLN A 234 20.16 14.05 9.33
C GLN A 234 19.87 12.58 9.61
N MET A 235 20.87 11.81 10.06
CA MET A 235 20.66 10.41 10.40
C MET A 235 19.56 10.29 11.47
N THR A 236 18.39 9.78 11.07
CA THR A 236 17.18 9.71 11.90
C THR A 236 16.74 8.27 12.05
N PHE A 237 16.30 7.93 13.26
CA PHE A 237 15.85 6.58 13.57
C PHE A 237 14.38 6.41 13.17
N ASP A 238 14.13 5.61 12.14
CA ASP A 238 12.78 5.40 11.60
C ASP A 238 12.00 4.37 12.42
N ARG A 239 11.28 4.87 13.44
CA ARG A 239 10.49 4.04 14.35
C ARG A 239 9.37 3.26 13.65
N GLU A 240 8.85 3.78 12.55
CA GLU A 240 7.72 3.20 11.82
C GLU A 240 8.19 1.97 11.05
N VAL A 241 9.32 2.07 10.34
CA VAL A 241 9.96 0.89 9.74
C VAL A 241 10.41 -0.10 10.79
N MET A 242 10.94 0.36 11.92
CA MET A 242 11.34 -0.54 12.99
C MET A 242 10.16 -1.30 13.60
N THR A 243 8.95 -0.72 13.59
CA THR A 243 7.72 -1.44 13.96
C THR A 243 7.44 -2.60 13.01
N LEU A 244 7.59 -2.38 11.69
CA LEU A 244 7.44 -3.44 10.69
C LEU A 244 8.55 -4.50 10.80
N VAL A 245 9.80 -4.09 11.01
CA VAL A 245 10.92 -5.00 11.24
C VAL A 245 10.67 -5.89 12.45
N TYR A 246 10.15 -5.34 13.56
CA TYR A 246 9.81 -6.13 14.74
C TYR A 246 8.71 -7.17 14.47
N LYS A 247 7.67 -6.78 13.72
CA LYS A 247 6.62 -7.74 13.30
C LYS A 247 7.22 -8.88 12.47
N CYS A 248 8.14 -8.59 11.54
CA CYS A 248 8.84 -9.60 10.76
C CYS A 248 9.75 -10.48 11.62
N PHE A 249 10.42 -9.89 12.61
CA PHE A 249 11.31 -10.57 13.54
C PHE A 249 10.59 -11.59 14.43
N THR A 250 9.34 -11.29 14.80
CA THR A 250 8.48 -12.16 15.61
C THR A 250 7.63 -13.14 14.79
N SER A 251 7.78 -13.14 13.47
CA SER A 251 7.13 -14.12 12.58
C SER A 251 7.54 -15.55 12.92
N THR A 252 6.69 -16.56 12.71
CA THR A 252 7.12 -17.97 12.86
C THR A 252 7.86 -18.49 11.62
N THR A 253 7.80 -17.73 10.52
CA THR A 253 8.47 -18.05 9.26
C THR A 253 9.94 -17.62 9.31
N LEU A 254 10.83 -18.62 9.32
CA LEU A 254 12.29 -18.42 9.43
C LEU A 254 12.87 -17.40 8.43
N THR A 255 12.50 -17.48 7.15
CA THR A 255 13.03 -16.57 6.12
C THR A 255 12.66 -15.11 6.37
N ILE A 256 11.44 -14.85 6.85
CA ILE A 256 10.96 -13.51 7.20
C ILE A 256 11.75 -12.97 8.41
N ARG A 257 11.96 -13.82 9.44
CA ARG A 257 12.77 -13.48 10.61
C ARG A 257 14.21 -13.15 10.22
N LEU A 258 14.85 -14.00 9.41
CA LEU A 258 16.23 -13.78 8.96
C LEU A 258 16.37 -12.49 8.15
N GLY A 259 15.38 -12.18 7.29
CA GLY A 259 15.33 -10.88 6.59
C GLY A 259 15.31 -9.70 7.56
N SER A 260 14.48 -9.77 8.61
CA SER A 260 14.44 -8.71 9.64
C SER A 260 15.75 -8.58 10.43
N ILE A 261 16.43 -9.69 10.75
CA ILE A 261 17.74 -9.68 11.43
C ILE A 261 18.81 -9.03 10.52
N CYS A 262 18.79 -9.33 9.22
CA CYS A 262 19.66 -8.69 8.25
C CYS A 262 19.46 -7.17 8.21
N GLN A 263 18.20 -6.71 8.30
CA GLN A 263 17.90 -5.28 8.36
C GLN A 263 18.38 -4.63 9.67
N ILE A 264 18.18 -5.29 10.83
CA ILE A 264 18.72 -4.81 12.12
C ILE A 264 20.25 -4.71 12.05
N SER A 265 20.92 -5.72 11.50
CA SER A 265 22.38 -5.71 11.31
C SER A 265 22.82 -4.59 10.37
N THR A 266 22.07 -4.33 9.31
CA THR A 266 22.35 -3.25 8.36
C THR A 266 22.24 -1.89 9.05
N LEU A 267 21.22 -1.68 9.90
CA LEU A 267 21.05 -0.45 10.66
C LEU A 267 22.21 -0.19 11.63
N ILE A 268 22.67 -1.24 12.33
CA ILE A 268 23.83 -1.16 13.22
C ILE A 268 25.11 -0.82 12.43
N ASN A 269 25.29 -1.42 11.25
CA ASN A 269 26.45 -1.10 10.41
C ASN A 269 26.38 0.34 9.91
N THR A 270 25.20 0.82 9.47
CA THR A 270 25.00 2.22 9.08
C THR A 270 25.30 3.17 10.24
N TYR A 271 24.90 2.85 11.47
CA TYR A 271 25.30 3.63 12.64
C TYR A 271 26.83 3.68 12.79
N ASN A 272 27.49 2.52 12.78
CA ASN A 272 28.94 2.41 12.95
C ASN A 272 29.72 3.23 11.92
N ASP A 273 29.28 3.22 10.66
CA ASP A 273 29.93 3.94 9.56
C ASP A 273 29.78 5.47 9.71
N ASN A 274 28.69 5.94 10.35
CA ASN A 274 28.41 7.37 10.52
C ASN A 274 29.04 7.99 11.78
N ILE A 275 29.40 7.17 12.78
CA ILE A 275 30.19 7.62 13.96
C ILE A 275 31.48 8.34 13.55
N THR A 276 32.05 7.99 12.39
CA THR A 276 33.28 8.61 11.90
C THR A 276 33.07 9.82 10.99
N ASN A 277 31.88 10.03 10.44
CA ASN A 277 31.67 10.87 9.25
C ASN A 277 30.62 11.98 9.40
N GLU A 278 29.70 11.90 10.37
CA GLU A 278 28.59 12.85 10.53
C GLU A 278 28.72 13.74 11.78
N SER A 279 27.77 14.67 11.95
CA SER A 279 27.66 15.51 13.13
C SER A 279 27.51 14.64 14.39
N VAL A 280 28.30 14.92 15.43
CA VAL A 280 28.32 14.09 16.66
C VAL A 280 26.93 13.98 17.31
N ILE A 281 26.12 15.03 17.26
CA ILE A 281 24.81 15.11 17.92
C ILE A 281 23.76 14.23 17.21
N ASP A 282 23.72 14.26 15.87
CA ASP A 282 22.73 13.48 15.11
C ASP A 282 23.02 11.98 15.25
N VAL A 283 24.30 11.61 15.25
CA VAL A 283 24.74 10.23 15.48
C VAL A 283 24.37 9.76 16.89
N GLU A 284 24.63 10.56 17.94
CA GLU A 284 24.29 10.18 19.32
C GLU A 284 22.79 9.95 19.50
N ASN A 285 21.94 10.84 18.98
CA ASN A 285 20.48 10.70 19.06
C ASN A 285 19.99 9.43 18.37
N PHE A 286 20.47 9.17 17.15
CA PHE A 286 20.17 7.93 16.42
C PHE A 286 20.57 6.69 17.22
N GLY A 287 21.80 6.69 17.76
CA GLY A 287 22.33 5.59 18.55
C GLY A 287 21.51 5.32 19.81
N GLU A 288 21.09 6.38 20.52
CA GLU A 288 20.25 6.26 21.70
C GLU A 288 18.87 5.67 21.38
N GLU A 289 18.21 6.16 20.32
CA GLU A 289 16.92 5.61 19.90
C GLU A 289 17.02 4.15 19.45
N MET A 290 18.06 3.81 18.69
CA MET A 290 18.33 2.43 18.28
C MET A 290 18.58 1.51 19.48
N ALA A 291 19.43 1.92 20.42
CA ALA A 291 19.72 1.15 21.63
C ALA A 291 18.46 0.96 22.48
N ARG A 292 17.66 2.02 22.65
CA ARG A 292 16.38 1.96 23.38
C ARG A 292 15.43 0.96 22.73
N TRP A 293 15.26 1.02 21.42
CA TRP A 293 14.39 0.10 20.69
C TRP A 293 14.87 -1.36 20.80
N LEU A 294 16.17 -1.63 20.72
CA LEU A 294 16.74 -2.97 20.88
C LEU A 294 16.46 -3.55 22.27
N LEU A 295 16.57 -2.72 23.30
CA LEU A 295 16.33 -3.09 24.70
C LEU A 295 14.83 -3.30 24.98
N GLU A 296 13.98 -2.36 24.57
CA GLU A 296 12.52 -2.45 24.74
C GLU A 296 11.94 -3.73 24.12
N ASN A 297 12.45 -4.11 22.94
CA ASN A 297 11.99 -5.28 22.21
C ASN A 297 12.76 -6.56 22.55
N LYS A 298 13.72 -6.51 23.49
CA LYS A 298 14.52 -7.66 23.94
C LYS A 298 15.19 -8.42 22.79
N ILE A 299 15.63 -7.71 21.76
CA ILE A 299 16.13 -8.31 20.53
C ILE A 299 17.32 -9.25 20.81
N VAL A 300 18.27 -8.83 21.64
CA VAL A 300 19.46 -9.64 22.00
C VAL A 300 19.06 -10.93 22.72
N GLU A 301 18.11 -10.86 23.66
CA GLU A 301 17.62 -12.03 24.39
C GLU A 301 16.85 -12.99 23.47
N GLN A 302 16.13 -12.45 22.50
CA GLN A 302 15.41 -13.26 21.51
C GLN A 302 16.34 -13.89 20.48
N ILE A 303 17.51 -13.31 20.18
CA ILE A 303 18.51 -13.89 19.25
C ILE A 303 19.46 -14.86 19.96
N PHE A 304 19.87 -14.58 21.20
CA PHE A 304 20.91 -15.35 21.91
C PHE A 304 20.39 -16.07 23.16
N GLY A 305 19.09 -16.06 23.39
CA GLY A 305 18.47 -16.67 24.57
C GLY A 305 18.63 -18.19 24.64
N PRO A 306 18.38 -18.78 25.82
CA PRO A 306 18.66 -20.18 26.13
C PRO A 306 17.89 -21.22 25.29
N ASN A 307 16.97 -20.79 24.42
CA ASN A 307 16.18 -21.67 23.56
C ASN A 307 16.60 -21.65 22.08
N LEU A 308 17.64 -20.90 21.68
CA LEU A 308 17.87 -20.58 20.25
C LEU A 308 18.97 -21.37 19.52
N HIS A 309 19.68 -22.29 20.18
CA HIS A 309 20.78 -23.05 19.55
C HIS A 309 20.38 -23.93 18.35
N ILE A 310 19.07 -24.00 18.02
CA ILE A 310 18.50 -24.94 17.05
C ILE A 310 17.96 -24.23 15.79
N GLU A 311 17.70 -22.92 15.79
CA GLU A 311 16.99 -22.27 14.69
C GLU A 311 17.81 -21.29 13.82
N VAL A 312 19.02 -20.89 14.24
CA VAL A 312 19.80 -19.81 13.58
C VAL A 312 21.20 -20.28 13.10
N ILE A 313 21.51 -21.58 13.19
CA ILE A 313 22.79 -22.16 12.71
C ILE A 313 22.59 -22.88 11.38
#